data_AF-A0A078FEP4-F1
#
_entry.id   AF-A0A078FEP4-F1
#
_cell.length_a   1.000
_cell.length_b   1.000
_cell.length_c   1.000
_cell.angle_alpha   90.00
_cell.angle_beta   90.00
_cell.angle_gamma   90.00
#
_symmetry.space_group_name_H-M   'P 1'
#
loop_
_entity.id
_entity.type
_entity.pdbx_description
1 polymer ?
#
loop_
_entity_poly.entity_id
_entity_poly.type
_entity_poly.pdbx_seq_one_letter_code
_entity_poly.pdbx_strand_id
1 'polypeptide(L)'
;MEHYESKVSYPVSSPGVMSNQSCESLESITKNGLGLVNPEKVFTFYNDLHSYLASVGIDGVKVDVQNILETLGAGHGGRVKLAKKYHHALEASISRNFPDNGIISCMSHNTDGLYSAKKTAVIRASDDFWPRDPASHTIHIASVAYNTLFLGEFMQPDWDMFHSLHPMAEYHAAARAVGGCAIYVSDKPGQHDFNLLRKLVLPDGSILRAKLPGRPTSDCFFSDPVRDNKSLMKIWNLNEFTGVIGVFNCQGAGWCKKEKRYMIHDQQPGTISGYVRANDVHYLHKVAASEWTGDSVVYSHLRGELVYLPKDTSLPITLKSREYEVFTVVPVKEYSDGTKFAPVGLIEMFNSGGAIVSLRCDDDGTNCVVKMKLRGSGLVGVYSSVGRPRSVTVDSEDVEYRCDGESGLVTFTLGVPEKELYLWDVVIQL
;
A
#
# COMPACT_ATOMS: atom_id res chain seq x y z
N MET A 1 -32.91 21.65 1.03
CA MET A 1 -32.32 21.77 2.39
C MET A 1 -33.37 21.88 3.49
N GLU A 2 -34.48 22.60 3.31
CA GLU A 2 -35.57 22.68 4.31
C GLU A 2 -36.15 21.31 4.69
N HIS A 3 -36.34 20.41 3.72
CA HIS A 3 -36.82 19.04 3.96
C HIS A 3 -35.98 18.27 5.02
N TYR A 4 -34.67 18.52 5.04
CA TYR A 4 -33.71 17.90 5.95
C TYR A 4 -33.55 18.66 7.28
N GLU A 5 -34.25 19.78 7.46
CA GLU A 5 -34.16 20.66 8.62
C GLU A 5 -32.73 21.09 8.95
N SER A 6 -31.93 21.32 7.91
CA SER A 6 -30.55 21.76 8.07
C SER A 6 -30.49 23.15 8.69
N LYS A 7 -29.57 23.34 9.63
CA LYS A 7 -29.32 24.63 10.28
C LYS A 7 -27.86 25.02 10.15
N VAL A 8 -27.61 26.32 9.94
CA VAL A 8 -26.25 26.85 10.01
C VAL A 8 -25.76 26.68 11.44
N SER A 9 -24.61 26.04 11.57
CA SER A 9 -23.93 25.78 12.84
C SER A 9 -22.48 26.24 12.74
N TYR A 10 -21.94 26.70 13.86
CA TYR A 10 -20.60 27.25 13.94
C TYR A 10 -19.74 26.31 14.79
N PRO A 11 -18.75 25.61 14.20
CA PRO A 11 -17.77 24.83 14.92
C PRO A 11 -17.14 25.57 16.08
N VAL A 12 -16.96 24.88 17.21
CA VAL A 12 -16.16 25.37 18.32
C VAL A 12 -14.99 24.42 18.54
N SER A 13 -13.78 24.90 18.28
CA SER A 13 -12.55 24.13 18.50
C SER A 13 -12.15 24.14 19.99
N SER A 14 -11.58 23.04 20.47
CA SER A 14 -10.99 22.99 21.81
C SER A 14 -9.65 23.74 21.85
N PRO A 15 -9.23 24.27 23.02
CA PRO A 15 -7.91 24.86 23.18
C PRO A 15 -6.76 23.91 22.81
N GLY A 16 -6.94 22.61 23.08
CA GLY A 16 -5.99 21.57 22.70
C GLY A 16 -5.76 21.49 21.19
N VAL A 17 -6.85 21.41 20.41
CA VAL A 17 -6.78 21.38 18.94
C VAL A 17 -6.13 22.65 18.40
N MET A 18 -6.54 23.84 18.90
CA MET A 18 -5.94 25.11 18.47
C MET A 18 -4.44 25.20 18.77
N SER A 19 -4.00 24.65 19.91
CA SER A 19 -2.58 24.63 20.26
C SER A 19 -1.75 23.66 19.41
N ASN A 20 -2.38 22.65 18.81
CA ASN A 20 -1.69 21.67 17.98
C ASN A 20 -1.40 22.21 16.57
N GLN A 21 -2.37 22.81 15.89
CA GLN A 21 -2.23 23.39 14.56
C GLN A 21 -3.33 24.43 14.29
N SER A 22 -2.96 25.60 13.76
CA SER A 22 -3.92 26.51 13.13
C SER A 22 -4.30 25.96 11.76
N CYS A 23 -5.58 25.69 11.55
CA CYS A 23 -6.10 25.14 10.30
C CYS A 23 -6.94 26.21 9.61
N GLU A 24 -6.42 26.80 8.53
CA GLU A 24 -7.13 27.84 7.76
C GLU A 24 -8.51 27.37 7.29
N SER A 25 -8.63 26.09 6.90
CA SER A 25 -9.92 25.50 6.54
C SER A 25 -10.90 25.51 7.72
N LEU A 26 -10.46 25.12 8.92
CA LEU A 26 -11.32 25.12 10.10
C LEU A 26 -11.68 26.56 10.54
N GLU A 27 -10.74 27.50 10.45
CA GLU A 27 -10.99 28.91 10.73
C GLU A 27 -12.04 29.49 9.77
N SER A 28 -11.91 29.18 8.47
CA SER A 28 -12.89 29.56 7.44
C SER A 28 -14.28 28.99 7.75
N ILE A 29 -14.37 27.71 8.09
CA ILE A 29 -15.65 27.06 8.43
C ILE A 29 -16.23 27.65 9.73
N THR A 30 -15.39 27.95 10.73
CA THR A 30 -15.81 28.56 12.00
C THR A 30 -16.36 29.96 11.77
N LYS A 31 -15.75 30.75 10.88
CA LYS A 31 -16.19 32.11 10.56
C LYS A 31 -17.48 32.13 9.74
N ASN A 32 -17.59 31.25 8.74
CA ASN A 32 -18.70 31.26 7.79
C ASN A 32 -19.89 30.39 8.23
N GLY A 33 -19.67 29.44 9.13
CA GLY A 33 -20.64 28.41 9.50
C GLY A 33 -20.77 27.32 8.45
N LEU A 34 -21.39 26.20 8.83
CA LEU A 34 -21.70 25.09 7.94
C LEU A 34 -23.13 24.59 8.16
N GLY A 35 -23.72 23.98 7.14
CA GLY A 35 -25.05 23.39 7.23
C GLY A 35 -25.01 22.05 7.96
N LEU A 36 -25.48 22.00 9.20
CA LEU A 36 -25.67 20.77 9.96
C LEU A 36 -27.09 20.24 9.71
N VAL A 37 -27.19 19.08 9.07
CA VAL A 37 -28.47 18.38 8.84
C VAL A 37 -29.04 17.91 10.19
N ASN A 38 -30.37 17.93 10.35
CA ASN A 38 -30.98 17.37 11.56
C ASN A 38 -30.51 15.91 11.73
N PRO A 39 -29.91 15.52 12.88
CA PRO A 39 -29.42 14.16 13.09
C PRO A 39 -30.45 13.04 12.93
N GLU A 40 -31.75 13.33 13.01
CA GLU A 40 -32.83 12.36 12.73
C GLU A 40 -33.13 12.20 11.23
N LYS A 41 -32.68 13.14 10.39
CA LYS A 41 -32.94 13.19 8.94
C LYS A 41 -31.69 12.99 8.08
N VAL A 42 -30.52 12.85 8.71
CA VAL A 42 -29.23 12.74 8.01
C VAL A 42 -29.15 11.49 7.12
N PHE A 43 -29.82 10.39 7.48
CA PHE A 43 -29.93 9.23 6.58
C PHE A 43 -30.66 9.57 5.29
N THR A 44 -31.80 10.25 5.36
CA THR A 44 -32.55 10.68 4.17
C THR A 44 -31.70 11.57 3.28
N PHE A 45 -30.99 12.54 3.88
CA PHE A 45 -30.06 13.40 3.13
C PHE A 45 -28.98 12.61 2.38
N TYR A 46 -28.27 11.72 3.09
CA TYR A 46 -27.24 10.90 2.44
C TYR A 46 -27.82 9.93 1.42
N ASN A 47 -29.00 9.35 1.69
CA ASN A 47 -29.63 8.40 0.80
C ASN A 47 -30.07 9.07 -0.49
N ASP A 48 -30.71 10.23 -0.42
CA ASP A 48 -31.18 10.94 -1.61
C ASP A 48 -30.00 11.35 -2.51
N LEU A 49 -28.90 11.83 -1.89
CA LEU A 49 -27.66 12.13 -2.61
C LEU A 49 -27.07 10.88 -3.26
N HIS A 50 -26.83 9.81 -2.49
CA HIS A 50 -26.16 8.62 -3.01
C HIS A 50 -27.02 7.81 -3.98
N SER A 51 -28.35 7.77 -3.79
CA SER A 51 -29.28 7.16 -4.75
C SER A 51 -29.24 7.89 -6.09
N TYR A 52 -29.16 9.22 -6.09
CA TYR A 52 -28.95 9.97 -7.33
C TYR A 52 -27.60 9.63 -7.98
N LEU A 53 -26.49 9.68 -7.23
CA LEU A 53 -25.16 9.35 -7.75
C LEU A 53 -25.12 7.94 -8.36
N ALA A 54 -25.66 6.95 -7.66
CA ALA A 54 -25.77 5.58 -8.15
C ALA A 54 -26.64 5.49 -9.41
N SER A 55 -27.76 6.23 -9.48
CA SER A 55 -28.64 6.23 -10.66
C SER A 55 -28.00 6.75 -11.94
N VAL A 56 -26.93 7.55 -11.81
CA VAL A 56 -26.15 8.08 -12.94
C VAL A 56 -24.83 7.32 -13.15
N GLY A 57 -24.66 6.17 -12.50
CA GLY A 57 -23.53 5.25 -12.73
C GLY A 57 -22.26 5.56 -11.93
N ILE A 58 -22.34 6.30 -10.83
CA ILE A 58 -21.21 6.49 -9.91
C ILE A 58 -21.13 5.31 -8.94
N ASP A 59 -19.93 4.75 -8.77
CA ASP A 59 -19.71 3.52 -7.97
C ASP A 59 -19.43 3.78 -6.48
N GLY A 60 -19.18 5.03 -6.08
CA GLY A 60 -18.86 5.36 -4.70
C GLY A 60 -18.53 6.82 -4.45
N VAL A 61 -18.13 7.13 -3.22
CA VAL A 61 -17.85 8.51 -2.77
C VAL A 61 -16.59 8.60 -1.89
N LYS A 62 -15.85 9.70 -2.00
CA LYS A 62 -14.87 10.13 -0.97
C LYS A 62 -15.55 11.17 -0.09
N VAL A 63 -15.67 10.90 1.20
CA VAL A 63 -16.36 11.80 2.14
C VAL A 63 -15.35 12.48 3.04
N ASP A 64 -15.17 13.77 2.80
CA ASP A 64 -14.18 14.59 3.50
C ASP A 64 -14.74 15.28 4.74
N VAL A 65 -13.85 15.90 5.54
CA VAL A 65 -14.20 16.78 6.67
C VAL A 65 -15.03 16.08 7.76
N GLN A 66 -14.95 14.76 7.89
CA GLN A 66 -15.83 14.01 8.81
C GLN A 66 -15.59 14.33 10.30
N ASN A 67 -14.34 14.64 10.68
CA ASN A 67 -13.98 15.00 12.05
C ASN A 67 -14.65 16.30 12.53
N ILE A 68 -15.23 17.12 11.64
CA ILE A 68 -15.90 18.37 12.02
C ILE A 68 -17.02 18.16 13.03
N LEU A 69 -17.66 16.98 13.03
CA LEU A 69 -18.75 16.62 13.94
C LEU A 69 -18.34 16.73 15.43
N GLU A 70 -17.04 16.58 15.73
CA GLU A 70 -16.51 16.73 17.08
C GLU A 70 -16.79 18.13 17.66
N THR A 71 -16.79 19.14 16.79
CA THR A 71 -16.95 20.56 17.15
C THR A 71 -18.40 21.03 17.22
N LEU A 72 -19.36 20.15 16.90
CA LEU A 72 -20.78 20.48 16.69
C LEU A 72 -21.71 19.76 17.67
N GLY A 73 -21.18 19.07 18.69
CA GLY A 73 -21.98 18.23 19.58
C GLY A 73 -22.95 18.98 20.51
N ALA A 74 -22.78 20.29 20.70
CA ALA A 74 -23.63 21.10 21.56
C ALA A 74 -25.08 21.10 21.06
N GLY A 75 -26.04 20.85 21.97
CA GLY A 75 -27.46 20.73 21.61
C GLY A 75 -27.87 19.39 20.95
N HIS A 76 -26.91 18.51 20.65
CA HIS A 76 -27.16 17.22 19.98
C HIS A 76 -26.84 15.99 20.85
N GLY A 77 -26.74 16.18 22.17
CA GLY A 77 -26.38 15.13 23.13
C GLY A 77 -24.88 14.81 23.17
N GLY A 78 -24.04 15.73 22.69
CA GLY A 78 -22.58 15.62 22.71
C GLY A 78 -21.99 15.03 21.43
N ARG A 79 -20.67 15.24 21.26
CA ARG A 79 -19.89 14.83 20.07
C ARG A 79 -20.05 13.35 19.72
N VAL A 80 -20.00 12.48 20.73
CA VAL A 80 -20.12 11.01 20.57
C VAL A 80 -21.47 10.63 19.95
N LYS A 81 -22.57 11.18 20.49
CA LYS A 81 -23.93 10.86 20.01
C LYS A 81 -24.15 11.39 18.59
N LEU A 82 -23.64 12.58 18.29
CA LEU A 82 -23.75 13.19 16.98
C LEU A 82 -22.94 12.41 15.93
N ALA A 83 -21.66 12.14 16.20
CA ALA A 83 -20.78 11.37 15.32
C ALA A 83 -21.38 10.00 15.00
N LYS A 84 -21.82 9.27 16.03
CA LYS A 84 -22.45 7.96 15.85
C LYS A 84 -23.66 7.98 14.91
N LYS A 85 -24.55 8.97 15.04
CA LYS A 85 -25.71 9.10 14.16
C LYS A 85 -25.31 9.37 12.71
N TYR A 86 -24.38 10.31 12.51
CA TYR A 86 -23.91 10.67 11.18
C TYR A 86 -23.17 9.52 10.49
N HIS A 87 -22.24 8.85 11.17
CA HIS A 87 -21.50 7.71 10.59
C HIS A 87 -22.43 6.53 10.30
N HIS A 88 -23.33 6.16 11.21
CA HIS A 88 -24.29 5.09 10.94
C HIS A 88 -25.20 5.40 9.74
N ALA A 89 -25.69 6.64 9.64
CA ALA A 89 -26.52 7.06 8.52
C ALA A 89 -25.75 7.08 7.21
N LEU A 90 -24.49 7.53 7.23
CA LEU A 90 -23.59 7.50 6.08
C LEU A 90 -23.40 6.06 5.61
N GLU A 91 -22.97 5.15 6.48
CA GLU A 91 -22.74 3.74 6.15
C GLU A 91 -24.01 3.01 5.69
N ALA A 92 -25.17 3.35 6.27
CA ALA A 92 -26.45 2.81 5.82
C ALA A 92 -26.80 3.26 4.41
N SER A 93 -26.54 4.53 4.07
CA SER A 93 -26.72 5.03 2.71
C SER A 93 -25.73 4.39 1.73
N ILE A 94 -24.45 4.26 2.10
CA ILE A 94 -23.44 3.58 1.27
C ILE A 94 -23.87 2.14 0.99
N SER A 95 -24.21 1.38 2.03
CA SER A 95 -24.63 -0.03 1.91
C SER A 95 -25.85 -0.21 1.01
N ARG A 96 -26.71 0.82 0.90
CA ARG A 96 -27.94 0.76 0.09
C ARG A 96 -27.69 1.08 -1.38
N ASN A 97 -26.72 1.96 -1.67
CA ASN A 97 -26.59 2.56 -3.01
C ASN A 97 -25.32 2.09 -3.76
N PHE A 98 -24.29 1.62 -3.06
CA PHE A 98 -23.02 1.21 -3.65
C PHE A 98 -22.73 -0.26 -3.28
N PRO A 99 -22.99 -1.23 -4.18
CA PRO A 99 -22.86 -2.66 -3.90
C PRO A 99 -21.47 -3.07 -3.40
N ASP A 100 -20.42 -2.42 -3.91
CA ASP A 100 -19.03 -2.70 -3.55
C ASP A 100 -18.54 -1.93 -2.32
N ASN A 101 -19.46 -1.31 -1.56
CA ASN A 101 -19.14 -0.49 -0.40
C ASN A 101 -18.15 0.64 -0.76
N GLY A 102 -18.40 1.29 -1.91
CA GLY A 102 -17.58 2.35 -2.48
C GLY A 102 -17.56 3.61 -1.62
N ILE A 103 -16.71 3.63 -0.59
CA ILE A 103 -16.46 4.80 0.24
C ILE A 103 -14.99 4.92 0.62
N ILE A 104 -14.45 6.13 0.50
CA ILE A 104 -13.19 6.54 1.13
C ILE A 104 -13.51 7.54 2.26
N SER A 105 -13.21 7.14 3.49
CA SER A 105 -13.37 7.98 4.68
C SER A 105 -12.16 8.87 4.85
N CYS A 106 -12.38 10.17 4.98
CA CYS A 106 -11.35 11.17 4.83
C CYS A 106 -11.50 12.27 5.90
N MET A 107 -10.35 12.74 6.43
CA MET A 107 -10.29 13.61 7.61
C MET A 107 -11.13 13.04 8.77
N SER A 108 -10.96 11.74 9.04
CA SER A 108 -11.87 10.92 9.87
C SER A 108 -11.16 10.20 11.03
N HIS A 109 -9.98 10.69 11.43
CA HIS A 109 -9.12 10.02 12.44
C HIS A 109 -9.48 10.30 13.89
N ASN A 110 -10.57 11.04 14.17
CA ASN A 110 -10.97 11.23 15.56
C ASN A 110 -11.49 9.93 16.17
N THR A 111 -11.37 9.80 17.49
CA THR A 111 -11.73 8.57 18.19
C THR A 111 -13.23 8.27 18.08
N ASP A 112 -14.08 9.30 18.13
CA ASP A 112 -15.53 9.12 18.02
C ASP A 112 -15.95 8.50 16.69
N GLY A 113 -15.34 8.93 15.59
CA GLY A 113 -15.61 8.43 14.25
C GLY A 113 -15.08 7.02 14.07
N LEU A 114 -13.82 6.77 14.44
CA LEU A 114 -13.20 5.45 14.36
C LEU A 114 -13.96 4.39 15.16
N TYR A 115 -14.39 4.70 16.39
CA TYR A 115 -15.18 3.78 17.22
C TYR A 115 -16.68 3.72 16.84
N SER A 116 -17.15 4.61 15.97
CA SER A 116 -18.52 4.58 15.43
C SER A 116 -18.63 3.85 14.09
N ALA A 117 -17.52 3.72 13.35
CA ALA A 117 -17.47 3.01 12.08
C ALA A 117 -17.77 1.53 12.27
N LYS A 118 -18.54 0.95 11.35
CA LYS A 118 -18.90 -0.48 11.36
C LYS A 118 -18.64 -1.17 10.03
N LYS A 119 -18.83 -0.44 8.94
CA LYS A 119 -18.83 -0.99 7.58
C LYS A 119 -17.93 -0.23 6.62
N THR A 120 -17.58 1.02 6.92
CA THR A 120 -16.72 1.83 6.07
C THR A 120 -15.45 1.06 5.71
N ALA A 121 -15.20 0.85 4.41
CA ALA A 121 -14.12 -0.02 3.96
C ALA A 121 -12.75 0.67 4.00
N VAL A 122 -12.67 1.90 3.47
CA VAL A 122 -11.40 2.57 3.22
C VAL A 122 -11.27 3.84 4.05
N ILE A 123 -10.08 4.10 4.59
CA ILE A 123 -9.76 5.31 5.34
C ILE A 123 -8.45 5.93 4.85
N ARG A 124 -8.48 7.22 4.49
CA ARG A 124 -7.26 7.99 4.17
C ARG A 124 -6.32 7.95 5.37
N ALA A 125 -5.08 7.50 5.20
CA ALA A 125 -4.18 7.15 6.29
C ALA A 125 -3.29 8.30 6.77
N SER A 126 -3.23 9.44 6.09
CA SER A 126 -2.35 10.57 6.43
C SER A 126 -2.94 11.90 5.99
N ASP A 127 -2.15 12.98 6.11
CA ASP A 127 -2.36 14.20 5.35
C ASP A 127 -2.25 13.98 3.84
N ASP A 128 -2.72 14.97 3.07
CA ASP A 128 -2.65 14.97 1.60
C ASP A 128 -1.22 14.81 1.06
N PHE A 129 -1.11 14.21 -0.12
CA PHE A 129 0.04 14.37 -1.00
C PHE A 129 0.10 15.82 -1.51
N TRP A 130 1.14 16.55 -1.12
CA TRP A 130 1.38 17.94 -1.55
C TRP A 130 2.48 18.02 -2.61
N PRO A 131 2.16 17.91 -3.92
CA PRO A 131 3.18 17.84 -4.99
C PRO A 131 4.08 19.07 -5.08
N ARG A 132 3.68 20.20 -4.49
CA ARG A 132 4.43 21.46 -4.51
C ARG A 132 5.13 21.77 -3.20
N ASP A 133 5.01 20.92 -2.18
CA ASP A 133 5.71 21.05 -0.92
C ASP A 133 6.78 19.96 -0.79
N PRO A 134 8.05 20.26 -1.13
CA PRO A 134 9.13 19.30 -1.03
C PRO A 134 9.32 18.71 0.38
N ALA A 135 8.93 19.44 1.44
CA ALA A 135 9.07 19.00 2.83
C ALA A 135 8.07 17.89 3.20
N SER A 136 7.02 17.69 2.40
CA SER A 136 5.92 16.76 2.69
C SER A 136 6.21 15.32 2.26
N HIS A 137 7.09 15.09 1.27
CA HIS A 137 7.20 13.78 0.61
C HIS A 137 7.71 12.65 1.52
N THR A 138 8.84 12.85 2.20
CA THR A 138 9.44 11.80 3.03
C THR A 138 8.60 11.52 4.28
N ILE A 139 8.08 12.58 4.91
CA ILE A 139 7.18 12.47 6.05
C ILE A 139 5.86 11.80 5.66
N HIS A 140 5.32 12.06 4.46
CA HIS A 140 4.12 11.39 3.99
C HIS A 140 4.30 9.86 4.04
N ILE A 141 5.41 9.31 3.50
CA ILE A 141 5.66 7.87 3.53
C ILE A 141 5.80 7.34 4.96
N ALA A 142 6.51 8.05 5.83
CA ALA A 142 6.64 7.64 7.23
C ALA A 142 5.27 7.66 7.94
N SER A 143 4.48 8.72 7.76
CA SER A 143 3.18 8.91 8.39
C SER A 143 2.16 7.86 7.93
N VAL A 144 2.02 7.60 6.62
CA VAL A 144 1.07 6.56 6.15
C VAL A 144 1.43 5.18 6.69
N ALA A 145 2.73 4.85 6.76
CA ALA A 145 3.17 3.56 7.28
C ALA A 145 2.87 3.42 8.78
N TYR A 146 3.22 4.42 9.60
CA TYR A 146 2.91 4.37 11.04
C TYR A 146 1.42 4.40 11.34
N ASN A 147 0.64 5.23 10.64
CA ASN A 147 -0.81 5.29 10.85
C ASN A 147 -1.50 3.99 10.41
N THR A 148 -0.98 3.33 9.37
CA THR A 148 -1.46 2.01 8.93
C THR A 148 -1.33 0.94 10.02
N LEU A 149 -0.37 1.05 10.94
CA LEU A 149 -0.23 0.09 12.05
C LEU A 149 -1.51 -0.02 12.89
N PHE A 150 -2.19 1.11 13.12
CA PHE A 150 -3.44 1.14 13.87
C PHE A 150 -4.66 1.00 12.97
N LEU A 151 -4.74 1.78 11.89
CA LEU A 151 -5.90 1.81 11.00
C LEU A 151 -6.11 0.47 10.27
N GLY A 152 -5.00 -0.17 9.88
CA GLY A 152 -5.00 -1.45 9.15
C GLY A 152 -5.50 -2.65 9.95
N GLU A 153 -5.81 -2.50 11.23
CA GLU A 153 -6.44 -3.55 12.04
C GLU A 153 -7.95 -3.70 11.75
N PHE A 154 -8.61 -2.65 11.29
CA PHE A 154 -10.07 -2.66 11.12
C PHE A 154 -10.58 -1.90 9.89
N MET A 155 -9.71 -1.21 9.14
CA MET A 155 -10.06 -0.56 7.86
C MET A 155 -8.92 -0.72 6.85
N GLN A 156 -9.24 -0.62 5.56
CA GLN A 156 -8.23 -0.58 4.50
C GLN A 156 -7.63 0.83 4.41
N PRO A 157 -6.32 1.03 4.70
CA PRO A 157 -5.73 2.34 4.62
C PRO A 157 -5.53 2.76 3.15
N ASP A 158 -5.94 3.99 2.85
CA ASP A 158 -5.68 4.70 1.60
C ASP A 158 -4.47 5.61 1.79
N TRP A 159 -3.43 5.39 0.99
CA TRP A 159 -2.15 6.10 1.09
C TRP A 159 -2.12 7.36 0.22
N ASP A 160 -3.28 7.80 -0.24
CA ASP A 160 -3.48 8.96 -1.09
C ASP A 160 -2.87 8.84 -2.49
N MET A 161 -3.33 9.71 -3.36
CA MET A 161 -2.83 9.86 -4.72
C MET A 161 -1.34 10.24 -4.78
N PHE A 162 -0.76 10.15 -5.97
CA PHE A 162 0.55 10.72 -6.28
C PHE A 162 0.59 11.16 -7.75
N HIS A 163 1.67 11.85 -8.14
CA HIS A 163 1.93 12.17 -9.55
C HIS A 163 2.99 11.23 -10.10
N SER A 164 2.70 10.57 -11.22
CA SER A 164 3.62 9.72 -11.96
C SER A 164 4.74 10.52 -12.65
N LEU A 165 4.47 11.76 -13.08
CA LEU A 165 5.49 12.71 -13.54
C LEU A 165 5.89 13.68 -12.42
N HIS A 166 6.78 13.23 -11.55
CA HIS A 166 7.27 14.01 -10.42
C HIS A 166 8.68 13.57 -10.01
N PRO A 167 9.56 14.45 -9.48
CA PRO A 167 10.88 14.05 -8.98
C PRO A 167 10.87 12.96 -7.89
N MET A 168 9.77 12.84 -7.16
CA MET A 168 9.53 11.80 -6.13
C MET A 168 8.58 10.70 -6.60
N ALA A 169 8.29 10.60 -7.91
CA ALA A 169 7.25 9.71 -8.42
C ALA A 169 7.54 8.24 -8.12
N GLU A 170 8.75 7.76 -8.43
CA GLU A 170 9.10 6.37 -8.16
C GLU A 170 9.13 6.05 -6.66
N TYR A 171 9.59 6.99 -5.83
CA TYR A 171 9.59 6.86 -4.37
C TYR A 171 8.17 6.65 -3.81
N HIS A 172 7.20 7.42 -4.31
CA HIS A 172 5.80 7.23 -3.94
C HIS A 172 5.20 5.96 -4.56
N ALA A 173 5.47 5.66 -5.82
CA ALA A 173 5.01 4.45 -6.50
C ALA A 173 5.44 3.17 -5.77
N ALA A 174 6.72 3.07 -5.41
CA ALA A 174 7.27 1.98 -4.63
C ALA A 174 6.56 1.82 -3.28
N ALA A 175 6.29 2.93 -2.58
CA ALA A 175 5.55 2.90 -1.32
C ALA A 175 4.12 2.36 -1.50
N ARG A 176 3.39 2.76 -2.55
CA ARG A 176 2.03 2.24 -2.82
C ARG A 176 2.06 0.76 -3.23
N ALA A 177 3.09 0.31 -3.95
CA ALA A 177 3.25 -1.10 -4.32
C ALA A 177 3.36 -2.01 -3.08
N VAL A 178 4.05 -1.55 -2.03
CA VAL A 178 4.19 -2.29 -0.76
C VAL A 178 3.08 -1.98 0.24
N GLY A 179 2.35 -0.88 0.07
CA GLY A 179 1.32 -0.42 1.01
C GLY A 179 0.06 -1.28 1.06
N GLY A 180 -0.14 -2.17 0.08
CA GLY A 180 -1.36 -2.98 -0.04
C GLY A 180 -2.62 -2.13 -0.19
N CYS A 181 -2.48 -0.91 -0.72
CA CYS A 181 -3.52 0.09 -0.89
C CYS A 181 -3.94 0.21 -2.37
N ALA A 182 -4.94 1.03 -2.63
CA ALA A 182 -5.29 1.39 -4.00
C ALA A 182 -4.23 2.34 -4.61
N ILE A 183 -4.17 2.37 -5.93
CA ILE A 183 -3.26 3.25 -6.68
C ILE A 183 -4.09 4.32 -7.37
N TYR A 184 -3.94 5.56 -6.91
CA TYR A 184 -4.55 6.73 -7.53
C TYR A 184 -3.46 7.65 -8.08
N VAL A 185 -3.59 8.03 -9.34
CA VAL A 185 -2.76 9.08 -9.94
C VAL A 185 -3.59 10.33 -10.15
N SER A 186 -3.00 11.48 -9.82
CA SER A 186 -3.63 12.80 -9.98
C SER A 186 -2.85 13.70 -10.94
N ASP A 187 -2.09 13.07 -11.84
CA ASP A 187 -1.40 13.73 -12.93
C ASP A 187 -2.36 14.59 -13.77
N LYS A 188 -1.82 15.64 -14.37
CA LYS A 188 -2.57 16.41 -15.36
C LYS A 188 -2.94 15.48 -16.53
N PRO A 189 -4.16 15.55 -17.09
CA PRO A 189 -4.53 14.78 -18.27
C PRO A 189 -3.48 14.88 -19.40
N GLY A 190 -3.06 13.73 -19.92
CA GLY A 190 -2.01 13.63 -20.93
C GLY A 190 -0.56 13.74 -20.42
N GLN A 191 -0.34 13.94 -19.13
CA GLN A 191 0.99 14.08 -18.51
C GLN A 191 1.26 12.92 -17.56
N HIS A 192 1.35 11.69 -18.08
CA HIS A 192 1.57 10.48 -17.29
C HIS A 192 2.89 9.82 -17.67
N ASP A 193 3.58 9.23 -16.69
CA ASP A 193 4.71 8.33 -16.93
C ASP A 193 4.22 6.89 -17.05
N PHE A 194 3.96 6.45 -18.28
CA PHE A 194 3.52 5.08 -18.53
C PHE A 194 4.58 4.02 -18.20
N ASN A 195 5.87 4.37 -18.24
CA ASN A 195 6.92 3.41 -17.86
C ASN A 195 6.85 3.13 -16.36
N LEU A 196 6.67 4.16 -15.54
CA LEU A 196 6.45 4.00 -14.11
C LEU A 196 5.14 3.27 -13.82
N LEU A 197 4.03 3.63 -14.49
CA LEU A 197 2.73 3.00 -14.25
C LEU A 197 2.72 1.50 -14.59
N ARG A 198 3.48 1.07 -15.60
CA ARG A 198 3.64 -0.36 -15.94
C ARG A 198 4.36 -1.16 -14.85
N LYS A 199 5.09 -0.52 -13.93
CA LYS A 199 5.66 -1.17 -12.74
C LYS A 199 4.61 -1.44 -11.64
N LEU A 200 3.39 -0.90 -11.78
CA LEU A 200 2.31 -0.97 -10.79
C LEU A 200 1.04 -1.66 -11.32
N VAL A 201 0.71 -1.45 -12.60
CA VAL A 201 -0.57 -1.83 -13.21
C VAL A 201 -0.33 -2.84 -14.34
N LEU A 202 -1.13 -3.91 -14.34
CA LEU A 202 -1.14 -4.94 -15.37
C LEU A 202 -1.87 -4.46 -16.65
N PRO A 203 -1.69 -5.16 -17.79
CA PRO A 203 -2.39 -4.82 -19.04
C PRO A 203 -3.92 -4.78 -18.94
N ASP A 204 -4.51 -5.57 -18.03
CA ASP A 204 -5.96 -5.60 -17.76
C ASP A 204 -6.44 -4.50 -16.79
N GLY A 205 -5.55 -3.57 -16.40
CA GLY A 205 -5.85 -2.48 -15.48
C GLY A 205 -5.86 -2.88 -14.00
N SER A 206 -5.72 -4.17 -13.67
CA SER A 206 -5.59 -4.62 -12.29
C SER A 206 -4.18 -4.36 -11.76
N ILE A 207 -4.02 -4.41 -10.43
CA ILE A 207 -2.74 -4.17 -9.76
C ILE A 207 -2.29 -5.42 -9.01
N LEU A 208 -0.97 -5.57 -8.85
CA LEU A 208 -0.39 -6.58 -7.98
C LEU A 208 -0.47 -6.11 -6.52
N ARG A 209 -1.68 -5.92 -5.99
CA ARG A 209 -1.88 -5.44 -4.61
C ARG A 209 -1.48 -6.52 -3.62
N ALA A 210 -0.58 -6.19 -2.69
CA ALA A 210 -0.26 -7.07 -1.58
C ALA A 210 -1.49 -7.29 -0.65
N LYS A 211 -1.51 -8.41 0.08
CA LYS A 211 -2.70 -8.92 0.80
C LYS A 211 -3.07 -8.13 2.05
N LEU A 212 -2.09 -7.53 2.72
CA LEU A 212 -2.29 -6.86 4.00
C LEU A 212 -2.17 -5.33 3.82
N PRO A 213 -2.61 -4.52 4.78
CA PRO A 213 -2.12 -3.16 4.90
C PRO A 213 -0.61 -3.16 5.18
N GLY A 214 0.16 -2.34 4.45
CA GLY A 214 1.62 -2.28 4.57
C GLY A 214 2.06 -1.69 5.91
N ARG A 215 2.96 -2.37 6.62
CA ARG A 215 3.32 -2.04 8.01
C ARG A 215 4.81 -1.75 8.16
N PRO A 216 5.21 -0.89 9.10
CA PRO A 216 6.60 -0.79 9.48
C PRO A 216 7.12 -2.16 9.93
N THR A 217 8.37 -2.48 9.62
CA THR A 217 9.04 -3.63 10.24
C THR A 217 9.23 -3.37 11.72
N SER A 218 9.42 -4.43 12.52
CA SER A 218 9.45 -4.32 13.98
C SER A 218 10.57 -3.42 14.51
N ASP A 219 11.69 -3.34 13.81
CA ASP A 219 12.82 -2.46 14.14
C ASP A 219 12.55 -0.98 13.85
N CYS A 220 11.48 -0.65 13.11
CA CYS A 220 11.07 0.73 12.85
C CYS A 220 10.05 1.27 13.86
N PHE A 221 9.46 0.46 14.74
CA PHE A 221 8.32 0.91 15.58
C PHE A 221 8.62 2.11 16.49
N PHE A 222 9.86 2.24 16.95
CA PHE A 222 10.27 3.30 17.86
C PHE A 222 11.39 4.18 17.30
N SER A 223 11.64 4.12 15.99
CA SER A 223 12.57 5.02 15.31
C SER A 223 11.88 6.31 14.85
N ASP A 224 12.68 7.35 14.59
CA ASP A 224 12.22 8.58 13.94
C ASP A 224 12.92 8.68 12.57
N PRO A 225 12.45 7.92 11.56
CA PRO A 225 13.14 7.76 10.28
C PRO A 225 13.20 9.04 9.45
N VAL A 226 12.55 10.12 9.93
CA VAL A 226 12.57 11.43 9.27
C VAL A 226 13.59 12.40 9.87
N ARG A 227 14.16 12.11 11.06
CA ARG A 227 15.01 13.06 11.82
C ARG A 227 16.22 12.47 12.54
N ASP A 228 16.21 11.18 12.86
CA ASP A 228 17.22 10.61 13.75
C ASP A 228 18.61 10.45 13.11
N ASN A 229 18.73 10.70 11.81
CA ASN A 229 19.95 10.51 11.00
C ASN A 229 20.56 9.11 11.12
N LYS A 230 19.73 8.10 11.41
CA LYS A 230 20.18 6.73 11.70
C LYS A 230 19.30 5.66 11.07
N SER A 231 17.99 5.88 11.02
CA SER A 231 17.04 4.85 10.65
C SER A 231 16.50 5.04 9.24
N LEU A 232 16.36 3.93 8.54
CA LEU A 232 15.54 3.80 7.34
C LEU A 232 14.10 3.46 7.76
N MET A 233 13.13 3.90 6.98
CA MET A 233 11.76 3.40 7.07
C MET A 233 11.68 2.11 6.24
N LYS A 234 11.42 0.98 6.89
CA LYS A 234 11.16 -0.29 6.22
C LYS A 234 9.68 -0.65 6.37
N ILE A 235 9.05 -0.96 5.25
CA ILE A 235 7.62 -1.29 5.16
C ILE A 235 7.52 -2.67 4.56
N TRP A 236 6.83 -3.60 5.23
CA TRP A 236 6.64 -4.96 4.73
C TRP A 236 5.17 -5.25 4.42
N ASN A 237 4.97 -6.21 3.53
CA ASN A 237 3.67 -6.78 3.19
C ASN A 237 3.81 -8.23 2.70
N LEU A 238 2.68 -8.89 2.44
CA LEU A 238 2.60 -10.30 2.09
C LEU A 238 1.81 -10.49 0.79
N ASN A 239 2.28 -11.38 -0.09
CA ASN A 239 1.56 -11.89 -1.25
C ASN A 239 1.06 -13.31 -0.97
N GLU A 240 0.53 -14.02 -1.97
CA GLU A 240 0.08 -15.41 -1.78
C GLU A 240 1.24 -16.36 -1.42
N PHE A 241 2.42 -16.17 -2.02
CA PHE A 241 3.58 -17.07 -1.86
C PHE A 241 4.89 -16.35 -1.50
N THR A 242 4.88 -15.02 -1.42
CA THR A 242 6.08 -14.20 -1.19
C THR A 242 5.78 -13.08 -0.19
N GLY A 243 6.81 -12.41 0.29
CA GLY A 243 6.71 -11.10 0.93
C GLY A 243 7.30 -10.01 0.05
N VAL A 244 6.97 -8.76 0.37
CA VAL A 244 7.57 -7.58 -0.25
C VAL A 244 8.00 -6.59 0.83
N ILE A 245 9.16 -5.97 0.68
CA ILE A 245 9.69 -4.95 1.58
C ILE A 245 10.08 -3.72 0.77
N GLY A 246 9.54 -2.56 1.13
CA GLY A 246 10.05 -1.26 0.67
C GLY A 246 10.95 -0.65 1.73
N VAL A 247 12.13 -0.18 1.36
CA VAL A 247 13.08 0.50 2.25
C VAL A 247 13.29 1.92 1.74
N PHE A 248 13.13 2.91 2.62
CA PHE A 248 13.11 4.32 2.25
C PHE A 248 14.01 5.12 3.19
N ASN A 249 14.86 5.99 2.62
CA ASN A 249 15.50 7.03 3.40
C ASN A 249 14.56 8.24 3.48
N CYS A 250 13.98 8.47 4.66
CA CYS A 250 12.99 9.54 4.89
C CYS A 250 13.57 10.81 5.54
N GLN A 251 14.89 10.88 5.74
CA GLN A 251 15.55 11.93 6.52
C GLN A 251 15.41 13.33 5.88
N GLY A 252 15.52 14.37 6.71
CA GLY A 252 15.74 15.77 6.31
C GLY A 252 14.53 16.68 6.34
N ALA A 253 13.31 16.15 6.41
CA ALA A 253 12.09 16.94 6.51
C ALA A 253 11.13 16.39 7.58
N GLY A 254 10.31 17.24 8.17
CA GLY A 254 9.21 16.77 9.02
C GLY A 254 8.38 17.89 9.65
N TRP A 255 7.38 17.51 10.43
CA TRP A 255 6.44 18.45 11.06
C TRP A 255 7.06 19.36 12.14
N CYS A 256 7.17 20.66 11.88
CA CYS A 256 7.69 21.61 12.86
C CYS A 256 6.60 22.05 13.85
N LYS A 257 6.74 21.67 15.13
CA LYS A 257 5.77 22.03 16.18
C LYS A 257 5.66 23.53 16.46
N LYS A 258 6.72 24.30 16.16
CA LYS A 258 6.75 25.76 16.33
C LYS A 258 6.08 26.47 15.17
N GLU A 259 6.48 26.13 13.95
CA GLU A 259 6.00 26.76 12.71
C GLU A 259 4.66 26.18 12.22
N LYS A 260 4.19 25.08 12.81
CA LYS A 260 2.93 24.39 12.48
C LYS A 260 2.79 24.03 11.00
N ARG A 261 3.89 23.59 10.39
CA ARG A 261 3.97 23.15 8.99
C ARG A 261 5.11 22.15 8.80
N TYR A 262 5.10 21.47 7.67
CA TYR A 262 6.24 20.69 7.21
C TYR A 262 7.43 21.61 6.92
N MET A 263 8.61 21.21 7.40
CA MET A 263 9.84 21.97 7.23
C MET A 263 10.98 21.03 6.85
N ILE A 264 11.76 21.44 5.87
CA ILE A 264 13.08 20.86 5.64
C ILE A 264 14.01 21.41 6.72
N HIS A 265 14.52 20.53 7.58
CA HIS A 265 15.48 20.87 8.63
C HIS A 265 16.92 20.50 8.24
N ASP A 266 17.08 19.63 7.24
CA ASP A 266 18.36 19.33 6.60
C ASP A 266 18.15 19.21 5.09
N GLN A 267 18.86 20.05 4.32
CA GLN A 267 18.76 20.11 2.86
C GLN A 267 19.52 18.96 2.17
N GLN A 268 20.50 18.39 2.87
CA GLN A 268 21.37 17.33 2.35
C GLN A 268 21.62 16.28 3.43
N PRO A 269 20.56 15.60 3.89
CA PRO A 269 20.71 14.62 4.96
C PRO A 269 21.60 13.48 4.49
N GLY A 270 22.33 12.93 5.45
CA GLY A 270 23.35 11.92 5.19
C GLY A 270 22.80 10.64 4.58
N THR A 271 23.71 9.88 4.00
CA THR A 271 23.46 8.49 3.59
C THR A 271 23.24 7.63 4.84
N ILE A 272 22.19 6.81 4.82
CA ILE A 272 21.85 5.90 5.90
C ILE A 272 22.10 4.47 5.45
N SER A 273 22.77 3.69 6.30
CA SER A 273 22.97 2.26 6.12
C SER A 273 22.12 1.46 7.09
N GLY A 274 21.58 0.35 6.61
CA GLY A 274 20.80 -0.60 7.39
C GLY A 274 20.93 -1.99 6.78
N TYR A 275 19.93 -2.83 7.05
CA TYR A 275 19.88 -4.18 6.50
C TYR A 275 18.44 -4.66 6.36
N VAL A 276 18.27 -5.68 5.52
CA VAL A 276 17.02 -6.41 5.31
C VAL A 276 17.21 -7.88 5.69
N ARG A 277 16.21 -8.47 6.34
CA ARG A 277 16.16 -9.90 6.67
C ARG A 277 14.88 -10.52 6.11
N ALA A 278 14.87 -11.83 5.92
CA ALA A 278 13.64 -12.55 5.57
C ALA A 278 12.53 -12.33 6.61
N ASN A 279 12.89 -12.35 7.90
CA ASN A 279 11.98 -12.14 9.03
C ASN A 279 11.49 -10.69 9.19
N ASP A 280 11.99 -9.73 8.40
CA ASP A 280 11.38 -8.39 8.33
C ASP A 280 9.97 -8.48 7.71
N VAL A 281 9.69 -9.49 6.89
CA VAL A 281 8.32 -9.90 6.54
C VAL A 281 7.76 -10.76 7.67
N HIS A 282 7.06 -10.13 8.62
CA HIS A 282 6.62 -10.76 9.86
C HIS A 282 5.83 -12.07 9.68
N TYR A 283 5.05 -12.18 8.60
CA TYR A 283 4.21 -13.36 8.30
C TYR A 283 4.74 -14.25 7.18
N LEU A 284 6.04 -14.17 6.82
CA LEU A 284 6.60 -15.00 5.74
C LEU A 284 6.40 -16.50 5.96
N HIS A 285 6.51 -16.96 7.21
CA HIS A 285 6.27 -18.36 7.59
C HIS A 285 4.87 -18.87 7.24
N LYS A 286 3.86 -17.99 7.10
CA LYS A 286 2.49 -18.38 6.76
C LYS A 286 2.31 -18.72 5.28
N VAL A 287 3.22 -18.27 4.42
CA VAL A 287 3.20 -18.52 2.96
C VAL A 287 4.31 -19.46 2.51
N ALA A 288 5.16 -19.89 3.44
CA ALA A 288 6.20 -20.88 3.19
C ALA A 288 5.63 -22.31 3.20
N ALA A 289 6.39 -23.25 2.63
CA ALA A 289 6.07 -24.68 2.76
C ALA A 289 6.19 -25.14 4.23
N SER A 290 5.48 -26.22 4.59
CA SER A 290 5.47 -26.74 5.97
C SER A 290 6.86 -27.10 6.51
N GLU A 291 7.76 -27.54 5.63
CA GLU A 291 9.13 -27.96 5.92
C GLU A 291 10.14 -26.80 5.86
N TRP A 292 9.69 -25.54 5.78
CA TRP A 292 10.57 -24.40 5.51
C TRP A 292 11.63 -24.20 6.62
N THR A 293 12.90 -24.20 6.20
CA THR A 293 14.05 -24.09 7.09
C THR A 293 14.31 -22.66 7.58
N GLY A 294 13.70 -21.67 6.94
CA GLY A 294 13.98 -20.24 7.15
C GLY A 294 14.83 -19.60 6.05
N ASP A 295 15.44 -20.41 5.18
CA ASP A 295 16.21 -19.94 4.04
C ASP A 295 15.30 -19.24 3.02
N SER A 296 15.74 -18.11 2.50
CA SER A 296 14.97 -17.32 1.55
C SER A 296 15.83 -16.88 0.38
N VAL A 297 15.20 -16.43 -0.69
CA VAL A 297 15.86 -15.55 -1.66
C VAL A 297 15.27 -14.15 -1.55
N VAL A 298 16.13 -13.17 -1.80
CA VAL A 298 15.76 -11.76 -1.83
C VAL A 298 16.12 -11.20 -3.20
N TYR A 299 15.14 -10.65 -3.90
CA TYR A 299 15.36 -9.96 -5.18
C TYR A 299 15.29 -8.45 -4.98
N SER A 300 16.37 -7.74 -5.29
CA SER A 300 16.44 -6.27 -5.30
C SER A 300 15.93 -5.74 -6.65
N HIS A 301 14.88 -4.94 -6.62
CA HIS A 301 14.23 -4.45 -7.83
C HIS A 301 15.05 -3.37 -8.55
N LEU A 302 15.72 -2.47 -7.82
CA LEU A 302 16.53 -1.43 -8.46
C LEU A 302 17.88 -1.95 -8.95
N ARG A 303 18.48 -2.93 -8.27
CA ARG A 303 19.76 -3.52 -8.70
C ARG A 303 19.57 -4.64 -9.73
N GLY A 304 18.40 -5.27 -9.74
CA GLY A 304 18.13 -6.44 -10.58
C GLY A 304 18.86 -7.69 -10.10
N GLU A 305 19.21 -7.75 -8.81
CA GLU A 305 20.05 -8.79 -8.23
C GLU A 305 19.23 -9.75 -7.36
N LEU A 306 19.50 -11.05 -7.49
CA LEU A 306 18.94 -12.09 -6.62
C LEU A 306 20.02 -12.58 -5.66
N VAL A 307 19.69 -12.63 -4.36
CA VAL A 307 20.59 -13.09 -3.31
C VAL A 307 19.93 -14.23 -2.54
N TYR A 308 20.61 -15.37 -2.45
CA TYR A 308 20.25 -16.42 -1.51
C TYR A 308 20.61 -15.97 -0.08
N LEU A 309 19.61 -15.94 0.79
CA LEU A 309 19.70 -15.45 2.16
C LEU A 309 19.42 -16.60 3.13
N PRO A 310 20.45 -17.24 3.70
CA PRO A 310 20.26 -18.26 4.71
C PRO A 310 19.49 -17.74 5.93
N LYS A 311 18.87 -18.63 6.68
CA LYS A 311 18.16 -18.29 7.91
C LYS A 311 18.98 -17.36 8.82
N ASP A 312 18.31 -16.37 9.39
CA ASP A 312 18.85 -15.40 10.36
C ASP A 312 20.01 -14.54 9.84
N THR A 313 20.29 -14.56 8.53
CA THR A 313 21.24 -13.66 7.89
C THR A 313 20.58 -12.36 7.42
N SER A 314 21.39 -11.36 7.09
CA SER A 314 20.93 -10.04 6.68
C SER A 314 21.65 -9.53 5.45
N LEU A 315 20.91 -8.90 4.54
CA LEU A 315 21.42 -8.22 3.36
C LEU A 315 21.66 -6.73 3.68
N PRO A 316 22.89 -6.21 3.59
CA PRO A 316 23.15 -4.80 3.84
C PRO A 316 22.54 -3.90 2.75
N ILE A 317 22.07 -2.73 3.16
CA ILE A 317 21.58 -1.69 2.26
C ILE A 317 22.08 -0.32 2.70
N THR A 318 22.36 0.54 1.72
CA THR A 318 22.79 1.92 1.92
C THR A 318 22.04 2.81 0.96
N LEU A 319 21.35 3.83 1.48
CA LEU A 319 20.50 4.74 0.72
C LEU A 319 20.85 6.19 1.02
N LYS A 320 21.06 7.00 -0.02
CA LYS A 320 21.14 8.46 0.11
C LYS A 320 19.76 9.05 0.42
N SER A 321 19.74 10.34 0.76
CA SER A 321 18.49 11.09 0.94
C SER A 321 17.52 10.85 -0.23
N ARG A 322 16.26 10.53 0.09
CA ARG A 322 15.16 10.32 -0.88
C ARG A 322 15.39 9.16 -1.85
N GLU A 323 16.38 8.31 -1.62
CA GLU A 323 16.49 7.01 -2.29
C GLU A 323 15.60 5.98 -1.59
N TYR A 324 15.26 4.95 -2.35
CA TYR A 324 14.46 3.82 -1.90
C TYR A 324 15.00 2.53 -2.51
N GLU A 325 14.51 1.39 -2.05
CA GLU A 325 14.67 0.09 -2.69
C GLU A 325 13.42 -0.75 -2.41
N VAL A 326 13.07 -1.66 -3.31
CA VAL A 326 12.03 -2.65 -3.08
C VAL A 326 12.65 -4.05 -3.18
N PHE A 327 12.27 -4.92 -2.27
CA PHE A 327 12.70 -6.30 -2.23
C PHE A 327 11.51 -7.24 -2.30
N THR A 328 11.58 -8.22 -3.20
CA THR A 328 10.73 -9.41 -3.11
C THR A 328 11.45 -10.46 -2.28
N VAL A 329 10.83 -10.93 -1.20
CA VAL A 329 11.39 -11.93 -0.28
C VAL A 329 10.61 -13.22 -0.45
N VAL A 330 11.28 -14.31 -0.81
CA VAL A 330 10.61 -15.59 -1.14
C VAL A 330 11.17 -16.71 -0.27
N PRO A 331 10.34 -17.44 0.48
CA PRO A 331 10.79 -18.61 1.21
C PRO A 331 11.27 -19.68 0.22
N VAL A 332 12.46 -20.24 0.45
CA VAL A 332 13.01 -21.30 -0.39
C VAL A 332 12.35 -22.63 -0.04
N LYS A 333 11.90 -23.35 -1.06
CA LYS A 333 11.50 -24.75 -0.95
C LYS A 333 12.67 -25.65 -1.33
N GLU A 334 13.00 -26.59 -0.46
CA GLU A 334 13.95 -27.66 -0.71
C GLU A 334 13.18 -28.96 -1.04
N TYR A 335 13.65 -29.69 -2.05
CA TYR A 335 13.09 -30.95 -2.53
C TYR A 335 13.88 -32.14 -1.97
N SER A 336 13.32 -33.34 -2.11
CA SER A 336 13.90 -34.58 -1.59
C SER A 336 15.27 -34.92 -2.16
N ASP A 337 15.60 -34.44 -3.36
CA ASP A 337 16.90 -34.57 -4.02
C ASP A 337 17.92 -33.48 -3.61
N GLY A 338 17.53 -32.56 -2.72
CA GLY A 338 18.33 -31.41 -2.28
C GLY A 338 18.24 -30.18 -3.20
N THR A 339 17.45 -30.25 -4.28
CA THR A 339 17.20 -29.11 -5.15
C THR A 339 16.44 -28.02 -4.39
N LYS A 340 16.77 -26.75 -4.66
CA LYS A 340 16.12 -25.59 -4.04
C LYS A 340 15.47 -24.71 -5.09
N PHE A 341 14.27 -24.21 -4.79
CA PHE A 341 13.51 -23.37 -5.70
C PHE A 341 12.73 -22.28 -4.95
N ALA A 342 12.60 -21.11 -5.56
CA ALA A 342 11.77 -20.04 -5.05
C ALA A 342 11.23 -19.14 -6.20
N PRO A 343 9.91 -18.97 -6.36
CA PRO A 343 9.35 -18.16 -7.43
C PRO A 343 9.29 -16.67 -7.05
N VAL A 344 9.98 -15.81 -7.79
CA VAL A 344 10.02 -14.36 -7.52
C VAL A 344 8.81 -13.65 -8.11
N GLY A 345 8.45 -13.95 -9.37
CA GLY A 345 7.29 -13.35 -10.06
C GLY A 345 7.71 -12.40 -11.20
N LEU A 346 6.89 -11.39 -11.50
CA LEU A 346 7.17 -10.38 -12.55
C LEU A 346 8.21 -9.35 -12.07
N ILE A 347 9.48 -9.60 -12.34
CA ILE A 347 10.61 -8.88 -11.73
C ILE A 347 10.74 -7.41 -12.16
N GLU A 348 10.07 -7.00 -13.24
CA GLU A 348 9.98 -5.60 -13.68
C GLU A 348 8.90 -4.79 -12.93
N MET A 349 8.07 -5.44 -12.12
CA MET A 349 7.07 -4.79 -11.28
C MET A 349 7.57 -4.63 -9.85
N PHE A 350 7.15 -3.57 -9.16
CA PHE A 350 7.57 -3.33 -7.77
C PHE A 350 7.13 -4.44 -6.81
N ASN A 351 5.89 -4.95 -6.96
CA ASN A 351 5.39 -6.08 -6.17
C ASN A 351 5.33 -7.36 -7.01
N SER A 352 6.51 -7.81 -7.46
CA SER A 352 6.68 -8.93 -8.39
C SER A 352 5.94 -10.21 -8.01
N GLY A 353 6.08 -10.65 -6.75
CA GLY A 353 5.46 -11.89 -6.28
C GLY A 353 3.93 -11.84 -6.18
N GLY A 354 3.32 -10.65 -6.27
CA GLY A 354 1.87 -10.50 -6.37
C GLY A 354 1.28 -11.09 -7.66
N ALA A 355 2.12 -11.37 -8.67
CA ALA A 355 1.71 -11.98 -9.92
C ALA A 355 1.38 -13.48 -9.80
N ILE A 356 1.85 -14.16 -8.74
CA ILE A 356 1.72 -15.61 -8.58
C ILE A 356 0.39 -15.93 -7.88
N VAL A 357 -0.50 -16.63 -8.58
CA VAL A 357 -1.86 -16.96 -8.09
C VAL A 357 -1.94 -18.36 -7.51
N SER A 358 -1.17 -19.29 -8.07
CA SER A 358 -1.06 -20.65 -7.52
C SER A 358 0.34 -21.18 -7.73
N LEU A 359 0.81 -21.97 -6.76
CA LEU A 359 2.07 -22.70 -6.82
C LEU A 359 1.81 -24.14 -6.36
N ARG A 360 2.17 -25.10 -7.20
CA ARG A 360 2.18 -26.52 -6.86
C ARG A 360 3.53 -27.08 -7.26
N CYS A 361 4.15 -27.86 -6.38
CA CYS A 361 5.35 -28.58 -6.73
C CYS A 361 5.11 -30.07 -6.48
N ASP A 362 5.34 -30.86 -7.53
CA ASP A 362 5.32 -32.32 -7.48
C ASP A 362 6.78 -32.80 -7.32
N ASP A 363 7.00 -33.70 -6.37
CA ASP A 363 8.31 -34.28 -6.03
C ASP A 363 8.14 -35.80 -5.91
N ASP A 364 8.73 -36.54 -6.85
CA ASP A 364 8.70 -38.01 -6.87
C ASP A 364 10.03 -38.66 -6.41
N GLY A 365 10.97 -37.87 -5.89
CA GLY A 365 12.32 -38.33 -5.52
C GLY A 365 13.35 -38.27 -6.65
N THR A 366 12.92 -38.15 -7.91
CA THR A 366 13.81 -38.17 -9.09
C THR A 366 13.54 -37.04 -10.09
N ASN A 367 12.33 -36.49 -10.08
CA ASN A 367 11.88 -35.39 -10.89
C ASN A 367 11.15 -34.38 -10.01
N CYS A 368 11.64 -33.15 -10.05
CA CYS A 368 11.05 -32.01 -9.38
C CYS A 368 10.35 -31.14 -10.43
N VAL A 369 9.01 -31.09 -10.38
CA VAL A 369 8.21 -30.32 -11.33
C VAL A 369 7.47 -29.21 -10.59
N VAL A 370 7.73 -27.98 -10.98
CA VAL A 370 7.02 -26.80 -10.46
C VAL A 370 5.95 -26.38 -11.45
N LYS A 371 4.73 -26.18 -10.95
CA LYS A 371 3.58 -25.68 -11.70
C LYS A 371 3.10 -24.39 -11.06
N MET A 372 2.99 -23.34 -11.85
CA MET A 372 2.56 -22.02 -11.40
C MET A 372 1.46 -21.47 -12.29
N LYS A 373 0.55 -20.70 -11.69
CA LYS A 373 -0.32 -19.79 -12.44
C LYS A 373 0.10 -18.36 -12.19
N LEU A 374 0.39 -17.61 -13.25
CA LEU A 374 0.80 -16.21 -13.17
C LEU A 374 -0.16 -15.29 -13.92
N ARG A 375 -0.31 -14.06 -13.40
CA ARG A 375 -1.05 -12.96 -14.06
C ARG A 375 -0.06 -11.99 -14.68
N GLY A 376 -0.49 -11.26 -15.71
CA GLY A 376 0.27 -10.15 -16.27
C GLY A 376 1.11 -10.53 -17.48
N SER A 377 2.17 -9.78 -17.72
CA SER A 377 3.05 -9.88 -18.90
C SER A 377 4.44 -9.37 -18.56
N GLY A 378 5.47 -9.81 -19.29
CA GLY A 378 6.85 -9.34 -19.12
C GLY A 378 7.77 -10.38 -18.49
N LEU A 379 8.89 -9.93 -17.94
CA LEU A 379 9.94 -10.81 -17.46
C LEU A 379 9.59 -11.44 -16.11
N VAL A 380 9.58 -12.77 -16.05
CA VAL A 380 9.41 -13.55 -14.84
C VAL A 380 10.77 -14.02 -14.33
N GLY A 381 10.99 -13.91 -13.03
CA GLY A 381 12.15 -14.44 -12.32
C GLY A 381 11.79 -15.57 -11.36
N VAL A 382 12.65 -16.58 -11.30
CA VAL A 382 12.63 -17.63 -10.28
C VAL A 382 14.07 -17.95 -9.85
N TYR A 383 14.25 -18.43 -8.62
CA TYR A 383 15.51 -19.01 -8.16
C TYR A 383 15.50 -20.52 -8.33
N SER A 384 16.62 -21.08 -8.78
CA SER A 384 16.86 -22.51 -8.85
C SER A 384 18.32 -22.85 -8.53
N SER A 385 18.55 -23.81 -7.63
CA SER A 385 19.91 -24.25 -7.27
C SER A 385 20.58 -25.15 -8.31
N VAL A 386 19.83 -25.76 -9.24
CA VAL A 386 20.41 -26.59 -10.30
C VAL A 386 21.13 -25.76 -11.38
N GLY A 387 21.00 -24.43 -11.33
CA GLY A 387 21.59 -23.49 -12.29
C GLY A 387 20.87 -23.47 -13.64
N ARG A 388 20.48 -24.63 -14.18
CA ARG A 388 19.73 -24.75 -15.44
C ARG A 388 18.61 -25.77 -15.34
N PRO A 389 17.33 -25.33 -15.29
CA PRO A 389 16.19 -26.23 -15.41
C PRO A 389 16.23 -27.02 -16.72
N ARG A 390 15.64 -28.22 -16.74
CA ARG A 390 15.54 -29.07 -17.94
C ARG A 390 14.67 -28.43 -19.02
N SER A 391 13.53 -27.84 -18.62
CA SER A 391 12.65 -27.09 -19.51
C SER A 391 11.79 -26.09 -18.74
N VAL A 392 11.33 -25.07 -19.46
CA VAL A 392 10.33 -24.10 -19.02
C VAL A 392 9.27 -24.02 -20.10
N THR A 393 8.01 -24.24 -19.73
CA THR A 393 6.86 -24.11 -20.64
C THR A 393 5.88 -23.07 -20.13
N VAL A 394 5.26 -22.36 -21.07
CA VAL A 394 4.17 -21.40 -20.83
C VAL A 394 3.00 -21.83 -21.72
N ASP A 395 1.85 -22.12 -21.11
CA ASP A 395 0.66 -22.66 -21.77
C ASP A 395 0.95 -23.92 -22.62
N SER A 396 1.84 -24.77 -22.10
CA SER A 396 2.33 -26.02 -22.75
C SER A 396 3.29 -25.83 -23.93
N GLU A 397 3.69 -24.60 -24.24
CA GLU A 397 4.70 -24.30 -25.26
C GLU A 397 6.07 -24.07 -24.60
N ASP A 398 7.13 -24.66 -25.16
CA ASP A 398 8.49 -24.43 -24.69
C ASP A 398 8.90 -22.97 -24.92
N VAL A 399 9.49 -22.35 -23.90
CA VAL A 399 9.99 -20.98 -23.99
C VAL A 399 11.50 -20.92 -23.75
N GLU A 400 12.16 -19.97 -24.41
CA GLU A 400 13.53 -19.65 -24.08
C GLU A 400 13.62 -19.02 -22.70
N TYR A 401 14.64 -19.44 -21.94
CA TYR A 401 14.94 -18.92 -20.63
C TYR A 401 16.45 -18.64 -20.49
N ARG A 402 16.79 -17.70 -19.61
CA ARG A 402 18.17 -17.35 -19.28
C ARG A 402 18.47 -17.76 -17.85
N CYS A 403 19.68 -18.25 -17.62
CA CYS A 403 20.16 -18.67 -16.32
C CYS A 403 21.39 -17.87 -15.94
N ASP A 404 21.37 -17.30 -14.75
CA ASP A 404 22.56 -16.78 -14.08
C ASP A 404 23.09 -17.87 -13.14
N GLY A 405 24.23 -18.46 -13.49
CA GLY A 405 24.85 -19.52 -12.72
C GLY A 405 25.43 -19.07 -11.38
N GLU A 406 25.68 -17.77 -11.18
CA GLU A 406 26.21 -17.25 -9.92
C GLU A 406 25.09 -17.02 -8.90
N SER A 407 24.00 -16.38 -9.31
CA SER A 407 22.86 -16.11 -8.41
C SER A 407 21.82 -17.22 -8.35
N GLY A 408 21.79 -18.12 -9.34
CA GLY A 408 20.72 -19.10 -9.53
C GLY A 408 19.41 -18.50 -10.07
N LEU A 409 19.45 -17.25 -10.55
CA LEU A 409 18.29 -16.60 -11.16
C LEU A 409 18.02 -17.17 -12.56
N VAL A 410 16.80 -17.67 -12.75
CA VAL A 410 16.28 -18.10 -14.04
C VAL A 410 15.19 -17.12 -14.47
N THR A 411 15.25 -16.65 -15.71
CA THR A 411 14.28 -15.70 -16.27
C THR A 411 13.70 -16.16 -17.60
N PHE A 412 12.42 -15.90 -17.80
CA PHE A 412 11.68 -16.16 -19.05
C PHE A 412 10.58 -15.11 -19.21
N THR A 413 10.03 -14.94 -20.41
CA THR A 413 9.09 -13.85 -20.71
C THR A 413 7.67 -14.39 -20.91
N LEU A 414 6.70 -13.74 -20.27
CA LEU A 414 5.28 -13.92 -20.55
C LEU A 414 4.84 -12.93 -21.63
N GLY A 415 4.03 -13.39 -22.58
CA GLY A 415 3.42 -12.54 -23.60
C GLY A 415 2.42 -11.54 -23.03
N VAL A 416 1.81 -10.74 -23.91
CA VAL A 416 0.69 -9.87 -23.53
C VAL A 416 -0.60 -10.69 -23.64
N PRO A 417 -1.39 -10.82 -22.57
CA PRO A 417 -2.63 -11.59 -22.61
C PRO A 417 -3.68 -10.91 -23.48
N GLU A 418 -4.45 -11.69 -24.25
CA GLU A 418 -5.56 -11.19 -25.08
C GLU A 418 -6.87 -11.02 -24.29
N LYS A 419 -6.98 -11.68 -23.13
CA LYS A 419 -8.18 -11.71 -22.29
C LYS A 419 -7.90 -11.04 -20.94
N GLU A 420 -8.90 -10.35 -20.41
CA GLU A 420 -8.84 -9.84 -19.03
C GLU A 420 -8.71 -10.98 -18.03
N LEU A 421 -7.99 -10.75 -16.92
CA LEU A 421 -7.79 -11.72 -15.85
C LEU A 421 -7.14 -13.04 -16.32
N TYR A 422 -6.40 -13.03 -17.43
CA TYR A 422 -5.71 -14.21 -17.94
C TYR A 422 -4.68 -14.77 -16.94
N LEU A 423 -4.62 -16.10 -16.86
CA LEU A 423 -3.67 -16.82 -16.02
C LEU A 423 -2.82 -17.73 -16.90
N TRP A 424 -1.53 -17.41 -17.00
CA TRP A 424 -0.53 -18.24 -17.69
C TRP A 424 -0.28 -19.51 -16.89
N ASP A 425 -0.32 -20.67 -17.55
CA ASP A 425 0.07 -21.95 -16.97
C ASP A 425 1.56 -22.19 -17.23
N VAL A 426 2.38 -22.06 -16.18
CA VAL A 426 3.82 -22.22 -16.27
C VAL A 426 4.25 -23.54 -15.63
N VAL A 427 5.06 -24.32 -16.35
CA VAL A 427 5.66 -25.55 -15.82
C VAL A 427 7.17 -25.49 -15.97
N ILE A 428 7.89 -25.70 -14.87
CA ILE A 428 9.35 -25.75 -14.82
C ILE A 428 9.76 -27.15 -14.36
N GLN A 429 10.57 -27.82 -15.17
CA GLN A 429 11.20 -29.09 -14.82
C GLN A 429 12.62 -28.81 -14.34
N LEU A 430 12.91 -29.11 -13.08
CA LEU A 430 14.21 -28.82 -12.47
C LEU A 430 15.28 -29.86 -12.81
#